data_AF-A0A969B5M5-F1
#
_entry.id   AF-A0A969B5M5-F1
#
_cell.length_a   1.000
_cell.length_b   1.000
_cell.length_c   1.000
_cell.angle_alpha   90.00
_cell.angle_beta   90.00
_cell.angle_gamma   90.00
#
_symmetry.space_group_name_H-M   'P 1'
#
loop_
_entity.id
_entity.type
_entity.pdbx_description
1 polymer ?
#
loop_
_entity_poly.entity_id
_entity_poly.type
_entity_poly.pdbx_seq_one_letter_code
_entity_poly.pdbx_strand_id
1 'polypeptide(L)'
;MRLLLVLTTMFCWMFSLSAQARTQSIFSNDGSKVSVMIFGSAGDSDALALFDSMTVSAETINGKRTKRMNFDHNSGERGFSIVCVLSAYINESGSCTLILHAGSSTTIDKSASEALFRSTELGEVERLTAAFKVPGDSIYVSNEGHLRISIGQRDGAIQSFEILYR
;
A
#
# COMPACT_ATOMS: atom_id res chain seq x y z
N MET A 1 -53.14 -22.67 15.34
CA MET A 1 -51.76 -23.10 15.01
C MET A 1 -51.21 -22.30 13.82
N ARG A 2 -51.02 -20.98 13.96
CA ARG A 2 -50.40 -20.10 12.95
C ARG A 2 -49.95 -18.80 13.64
N LEU A 3 -48.95 -18.87 14.51
CA LEU A 3 -48.42 -17.65 15.15
C LEU A 3 -46.93 -17.76 15.55
N LEU A 4 -46.16 -18.65 14.93
CA LEU A 4 -44.79 -18.94 15.37
C LEU A 4 -43.72 -18.94 14.26
N LEU A 5 -44.03 -18.42 13.06
CA LEU A 5 -43.14 -18.58 11.89
C LEU A 5 -42.81 -17.30 11.14
N VAL A 6 -43.05 -16.12 11.73
CA VAL A 6 -42.79 -14.82 11.08
C VAL A 6 -41.68 -14.02 11.77
N LEU A 7 -41.21 -14.44 12.96
CA LEU A 7 -40.24 -13.65 13.74
C LEU A 7 -38.76 -13.99 13.53
N THR A 8 -38.42 -15.06 12.80
CA THR A 8 -37.02 -15.52 12.67
C THR A 8 -36.32 -15.11 11.37
N THR A 9 -37.02 -14.56 10.37
CA THR A 9 -36.39 -14.13 9.12
C THR A 9 -35.97 -12.66 9.10
N MET A 10 -36.33 -11.87 10.12
CA MET A 10 -36.04 -10.44 10.18
C MET A 10 -34.79 -10.07 11.01
N PHE A 11 -34.01 -11.07 11.44
CA PHE A 11 -32.78 -10.86 12.22
C PHE A 11 -31.47 -11.13 11.45
N CYS A 12 -31.55 -11.62 10.20
CA CYS A 12 -30.37 -11.97 9.39
C CYS A 12 -29.85 -10.85 8.48
N TRP A 13 -30.45 -9.66 8.46
CA TRP A 13 -30.12 -8.59 7.51
C TRP A 13 -29.44 -7.35 8.12
N MET A 14 -29.10 -7.35 9.41
CA MET A 14 -28.45 -6.19 10.06
C MET A 14 -26.96 -6.38 10.40
N PHE A 15 -26.37 -7.53 10.08
CA PHE A 15 -24.91 -7.65 10.03
C PHE A 15 -24.43 -7.55 8.59
N SER A 16 -24.85 -6.48 7.90
CA SER A 16 -24.02 -5.90 6.86
C SER A 16 -22.77 -5.39 7.57
N LEU A 17 -21.81 -6.30 7.82
CA LEU A 17 -20.42 -5.95 8.03
C LEU A 17 -20.07 -5.12 6.80
N SER A 18 -20.19 -3.80 6.92
CA SER A 18 -19.54 -2.88 6.01
C SER A 18 -18.08 -3.25 6.06
N ALA A 19 -17.65 -4.07 5.10
CA ALA A 19 -16.26 -4.32 4.81
C ALA A 19 -15.71 -2.95 4.42
N GLN A 20 -15.24 -2.20 5.43
CA GLN A 20 -14.49 -0.99 5.19
C GLN A 20 -13.31 -1.41 4.33
N ALA A 21 -13.16 -0.77 3.17
CA ALA A 21 -12.02 -1.02 2.30
C ALA A 21 -10.75 -0.91 3.14
N ARG A 22 -9.91 -1.95 3.09
CA ARG A 22 -8.73 -2.07 3.95
C ARG A 22 -7.55 -1.30 3.38
N THR A 23 -7.59 -1.05 2.08
CA THR A 23 -6.76 -0.08 1.38
C THR A 23 -7.59 1.14 1.01
N GLN A 24 -7.28 2.29 1.61
CA GLN A 24 -7.98 3.56 1.39
C GLN A 24 -7.02 4.61 0.84
N SER A 25 -7.54 5.57 0.08
CA SER A 25 -6.75 6.70 -0.39
C SER A 25 -7.37 8.05 -0.04
N ILE A 26 -6.51 9.05 0.12
CA ILE A 26 -6.89 10.45 0.27
C ILE A 26 -6.06 11.26 -0.73
N PHE A 27 -6.74 11.78 -1.76
CA PHE A 27 -6.16 12.69 -2.73
C PHE A 27 -6.20 14.11 -2.18
N SER A 28 -5.07 14.81 -2.18
CA SER A 28 -5.04 16.20 -1.75
C SER A 28 -5.88 17.09 -2.68
N ASN A 29 -6.39 18.19 -2.14
CA ASN A 29 -7.24 19.09 -2.92
C ASN A 29 -6.48 19.86 -4.00
N ASP A 30 -5.19 20.10 -3.78
CA ASP A 30 -4.27 20.76 -4.70
C ASP A 30 -3.60 19.79 -5.69
N GLY A 31 -3.89 18.48 -5.61
CA GLY A 31 -3.27 17.45 -6.44
C GLY A 31 -1.78 17.21 -6.14
N SER A 32 -1.22 17.82 -5.10
CA SER A 32 0.21 17.69 -4.74
C SER A 32 0.58 16.31 -4.22
N LYS A 33 -0.38 15.52 -3.72
CA LYS A 33 -0.13 14.19 -3.17
C LYS A 33 -1.36 13.30 -3.10
N VAL A 34 -1.11 12.00 -3.01
CA VAL A 34 -2.09 11.01 -2.56
C VAL A 34 -1.51 10.20 -1.41
N SER A 35 -2.29 10.03 -0.35
CA SER A 35 -1.96 9.15 0.76
C SER A 35 -2.76 7.86 0.63
N VAL A 36 -2.10 6.72 0.49
CA VAL A 36 -2.70 5.38 0.48
C VAL A 36 -2.42 4.72 1.82
N MET A 37 -3.46 4.30 2.52
CA MET A 37 -3.40 3.64 3.83
C MET A 37 -3.84 2.19 3.66
N ILE A 38 -3.02 1.27 4.14
CA ILE A 38 -3.28 -0.17 4.16
C ILE A 38 -3.37 -0.58 5.62
N PHE A 39 -4.50 -1.16 6.01
CA PHE A 39 -4.74 -1.62 7.38
C PHE A 39 -4.55 -3.14 7.47
N GLY A 40 -3.80 -3.57 8.47
CA GLY A 40 -3.64 -4.97 8.85
C GLY A 40 -4.37 -5.26 10.17
N SER A 41 -4.95 -6.44 10.27
CA SER A 41 -5.65 -6.93 11.46
C SER A 41 -5.41 -8.43 11.62
N ALA A 42 -5.87 -9.04 12.72
CA ALA A 42 -5.67 -10.47 12.91
C ALA A 42 -6.40 -11.27 11.81
N GLY A 43 -5.66 -12.09 11.06
CA GLY A 43 -6.17 -12.81 9.89
C GLY A 43 -6.10 -12.00 8.59
N ASP A 44 -5.46 -10.83 8.63
CA ASP A 44 -5.18 -9.99 7.47
C ASP A 44 -3.75 -9.47 7.50
N SER A 45 -2.91 -10.15 6.74
CA SER A 45 -1.50 -9.84 6.61
C SER A 45 -1.19 -8.74 5.60
N ASP A 46 -2.14 -7.98 5.06
CA ASP A 46 -1.87 -7.03 3.97
C ASP A 46 -0.77 -6.00 4.33
N ALA A 47 -0.96 -5.28 5.43
CA ALA A 47 0.05 -4.33 5.92
C ALA A 47 1.36 -5.05 6.32
N LEU A 48 1.30 -6.29 6.79
CA LEU A 48 2.49 -7.09 7.08
C LEU A 48 3.24 -7.48 5.80
N ALA A 49 2.53 -7.80 4.71
CA ALA A 49 3.12 -8.14 3.44
C ALA A 49 3.90 -6.96 2.84
N LEU A 50 3.34 -5.74 2.88
CA LEU A 50 4.08 -4.55 2.48
C LEU A 50 5.28 -4.31 3.40
N PHE A 51 5.09 -4.39 4.73
CA PHE A 51 6.19 -4.24 5.69
C PHE A 51 7.33 -5.24 5.44
N ASP A 52 7.02 -6.50 5.16
CA ASP A 52 8.00 -7.57 4.95
C ASP A 52 8.65 -7.49 3.56
N SER A 53 7.98 -6.90 2.58
CA SER A 53 8.56 -6.61 1.26
C SER A 53 9.67 -5.55 1.32
N MET A 54 9.64 -4.63 2.28
CA MET A 54 10.66 -3.59 2.41
C MET A 54 11.95 -4.14 3.05
N THR A 55 13.12 -3.81 2.49
CA THR A 55 14.43 -4.25 3.01
C THR A 55 14.99 -3.36 4.11
N VAL A 56 14.46 -2.13 4.26
CA VAL A 56 14.87 -1.21 5.33
C VAL A 56 14.70 -1.85 6.71
N SER A 57 15.66 -1.58 7.59
CA SER A 57 15.67 -2.12 8.95
C SER A 57 14.44 -1.68 9.73
N ALA A 58 13.86 -2.60 10.49
CA ALA A 58 12.78 -2.30 11.41
C ALA A 58 13.33 -1.73 12.72
N GLU A 59 12.68 -0.69 13.23
CA GLU A 59 12.90 -0.13 14.56
C GLU A 59 11.77 -0.56 15.49
N THR A 60 12.07 -0.81 16.76
CA THR A 60 11.03 -1.04 17.77
C THR A 60 10.83 0.23 18.60
N ILE A 61 9.65 0.84 18.49
CA ILE A 61 9.29 2.07 19.18
C ILE A 61 7.98 1.80 19.93
N ASN A 62 7.98 1.92 21.27
CA ASN A 62 6.79 1.76 22.11
C ASN A 62 6.01 0.45 21.83
N GLY A 63 6.71 -0.68 21.64
CA GLY A 63 6.08 -1.96 21.34
C GLY A 63 5.48 -2.06 19.93
N LYS A 64 5.90 -1.19 19.01
CA LYS A 64 5.56 -1.24 17.58
C LYS A 64 6.82 -1.46 16.74
N ARG A 65 6.72 -2.34 15.75
CA ARG A 65 7.74 -2.50 14.70
C ARG A 65 7.47 -1.48 13.61
N THR A 66 8.43 -0.59 13.39
CA THR A 66 8.30 0.54 12.46
C THR A 66 9.33 0.42 11.36
N LYS A 67 8.90 0.58 10.10
CA LYS A 67 9.78 0.77 8.94
C LYS A 67 9.42 2.08 8.27
N ARG A 68 10.44 2.82 7.85
CA ARG A 68 10.29 4.09 7.14
C ARG A 68 11.20 4.09 5.92
N MET A 69 10.64 4.46 4.78
CA MET A 69 11.38 4.66 3.54
C MET A 69 10.93 5.98 2.94
N ASN A 70 11.90 6.76 2.49
CA ASN A 70 11.65 7.93 1.67
C ASN A 70 12.44 7.75 0.39
N PHE A 71 11.83 8.08 -0.73
CA PHE A 71 12.51 8.10 -2.01
C PHE A 71 12.48 9.53 -2.56
N ASP A 72 13.68 10.08 -2.71
CA ASP A 72 13.94 11.34 -3.39
C ASP A 72 14.58 11.02 -4.75
N HIS A 73 14.06 11.68 -5.79
CA HIS A 73 14.62 11.64 -7.13
C HIS A 73 16.02 12.23 -7.17
N ASN A 74 16.78 11.88 -8.20
CA ASN A 74 18.10 12.48 -8.45
C ASN A 74 18.00 14.00 -8.69
N SER A 75 16.84 14.49 -9.14
CA SER A 75 16.52 15.92 -9.27
C SER A 75 16.29 16.64 -7.93
N GLY A 76 16.19 15.90 -6.81
CA GLY A 76 15.85 16.43 -5.49
C GLY A 76 14.34 16.51 -5.21
N GLU A 77 13.50 16.15 -6.17
CA GLU A 77 12.05 16.04 -5.96
C GLU A 77 11.71 14.82 -5.07
N ARG A 78 10.81 14.99 -4.10
CA ARG A 78 10.27 13.86 -3.34
C ARG A 78 9.37 13.03 -4.26
N GLY A 79 9.68 11.75 -4.45
CA GLY A 79 8.83 10.83 -5.22
C GLY A 79 7.76 10.21 -4.34
N PHE A 80 8.17 9.45 -3.31
CA PHE A 80 7.25 8.84 -2.37
C PHE A 80 7.82 8.64 -0.97
N SER A 81 6.95 8.38 -0.01
CA SER A 81 7.30 7.97 1.36
C SER A 81 6.43 6.79 1.80
N ILE A 82 7.02 5.78 2.43
CA ILE A 82 6.29 4.65 3.03
C ILE A 82 6.63 4.59 4.51
N VAL A 83 5.59 4.55 5.35
CA VAL A 83 5.73 4.33 6.78
C VAL A 83 4.81 3.18 7.19
N CYS A 84 5.40 2.11 7.69
CA CYS A 84 4.66 0.99 8.25
C CYS A 84 4.85 0.93 9.76
N VAL A 85 3.76 0.78 10.50
CA VAL A 85 3.74 0.66 11.97
C VAL A 85 2.89 -0.55 12.33
N LEU A 86 3.55 -1.63 12.75
CA LEU A 86 2.90 -2.89 13.13
C LEU A 86 3.04 -3.12 14.64
N SER A 87 2.07 -3.82 15.22
CA SER A 87 2.17 -4.29 16.60
C SER A 87 3.32 -5.30 16.75
N ALA A 88 4.09 -5.19 17.83
CA ALA A 88 5.07 -6.23 18.20
C ALA A 88 4.41 -7.41 18.94
N TYR A 89 3.19 -7.23 19.44
CA TYR A 89 2.50 -8.20 20.29
C TYR A 89 1.39 -8.98 19.58
N ILE A 90 0.74 -8.34 18.60
CA ILE A 90 -0.33 -8.94 17.81
C ILE A 90 0.18 -9.03 16.39
N ASN A 91 0.37 -10.24 15.89
CA ASN A 91 0.84 -10.42 14.53
C ASN A 91 -0.17 -9.81 13.54
N GLU A 92 0.31 -9.34 12.39
CA GLU A 92 -0.51 -8.77 11.29
C GLU A 92 -1.25 -7.46 11.61
N SER A 93 -1.40 -7.09 12.89
CA SER A 93 -2.09 -5.86 13.29
C SER A 93 -1.21 -4.62 13.10
N GLY A 94 -1.73 -3.63 12.37
CA GLY A 94 -1.07 -2.35 12.17
C GLY A 94 -1.49 -1.64 10.90
N SER A 95 -0.65 -0.76 10.39
CA SER A 95 -0.91 -0.07 9.13
C SER A 95 0.36 0.29 8.38
N CYS A 96 0.26 0.37 7.06
CA CYS A 96 1.24 1.03 6.20
C CYS A 96 0.60 2.23 5.52
N THR A 97 1.30 3.36 5.52
CA THR A 97 0.91 4.55 4.78
C THR A 97 1.96 4.83 3.72
N LEU A 98 1.53 4.79 2.45
CA LEU A 98 2.27 5.27 1.29
C LEU A 98 1.79 6.69 0.96
N ILE A 99 2.72 7.61 0.72
CA ILE A 99 2.42 8.94 0.20
C ILE A 99 3.15 9.07 -1.13
N LEU A 100 2.41 9.23 -2.21
CA LEU A 100 2.95 9.61 -3.51
C LEU A 100 2.87 11.13 -3.63
N HIS A 101 3.97 11.75 -4.03
CA HIS A 101 4.06 13.18 -4.26
C HIS A 101 4.04 13.45 -5.76
N ALA A 102 3.22 14.41 -6.19
CA ALA A 102 3.20 14.84 -7.58
C ALA A 102 4.57 15.37 -8.00
N GLY A 103 5.03 15.01 -9.19
CA GLY A 103 6.35 15.37 -9.68
C GLY A 103 6.61 14.76 -11.05
N SER A 104 7.85 14.86 -11.52
CA SER A 104 8.26 14.40 -12.86
C SER A 104 7.96 12.93 -13.16
N SER A 105 7.97 12.07 -12.14
CA SER A 105 7.73 10.62 -12.26
C SER A 105 6.40 10.16 -11.67
N THR A 106 5.57 11.08 -11.18
CA THR A 106 4.29 10.76 -10.52
C THR A 106 3.14 11.46 -11.20
N THR A 107 2.20 10.68 -11.73
CA THR A 107 0.90 11.18 -12.19
C THR A 107 -0.16 10.92 -11.12
N ILE A 108 -0.98 11.93 -10.82
CA ILE A 108 -2.10 11.82 -9.88
C ILE A 108 -3.37 12.31 -10.59
N ASP A 109 -4.32 11.40 -10.83
CA ASP A 109 -5.63 11.70 -11.36
C ASP A 109 -6.70 11.49 -10.28
N LYS A 110 -7.05 12.58 -9.60
CA LYS A 110 -8.10 12.58 -8.58
C LYS A 110 -9.47 12.21 -9.14
N SER A 111 -9.75 12.56 -10.41
CA SER A 111 -11.06 12.29 -11.01
C SER A 111 -11.26 10.81 -11.31
N ALA A 112 -10.18 10.11 -11.67
CA ALA A 112 -10.16 8.67 -11.85
C ALA A 112 -9.87 7.90 -10.54
N SER A 113 -9.48 8.60 -9.46
CA SER A 113 -8.96 7.98 -8.23
C SER A 113 -7.74 7.09 -8.49
N GLU A 114 -6.88 7.52 -9.42
CA GLU A 114 -5.67 6.80 -9.82
C GLU A 114 -4.41 7.61 -9.50
N ALA A 115 -3.34 6.91 -9.16
CA ALA A 115 -2.01 7.50 -9.08
C ALA A 115 -0.95 6.50 -9.52
N LEU A 116 0.04 6.98 -10.27
CA LEU A 116 1.14 6.19 -10.79
C LEU A 116 2.46 6.91 -10.53
N PHE A 117 3.32 6.28 -9.74
CA PHE A 117 4.75 6.57 -9.75
C PHE A 117 5.44 5.59 -10.70
N ARG A 118 6.29 6.09 -11.61
CA ARG A 118 7.10 5.27 -12.51
C ARG A 118 8.49 5.88 -12.68
N SER A 119 9.53 5.13 -12.33
CA SER A 119 10.92 5.47 -12.68
C SER A 119 11.47 4.46 -13.68
N THR A 120 12.23 4.97 -14.67
CA THR A 120 12.97 4.19 -15.67
C THR A 120 14.44 4.56 -15.72
N GLU A 121 14.89 5.46 -14.83
CA GLU A 121 16.29 5.85 -14.75
C GLU A 121 17.06 4.74 -14.04
N LEU A 122 18.08 4.17 -14.68
CA LEU A 122 18.77 2.97 -14.19
C LEU A 122 19.22 3.09 -12.73
N GLY A 123 19.90 4.19 -12.36
CA GLY A 123 20.38 4.40 -11.00
C GLY A 123 19.25 4.57 -9.97
N GLU A 124 18.09 5.10 -10.36
CA GLU A 124 16.92 5.16 -9.49
C GLU A 124 16.27 3.79 -9.34
N VAL A 125 16.10 3.06 -10.45
CA VAL A 125 15.55 1.70 -10.48
C VAL A 125 16.40 0.76 -9.62
N GLU A 126 17.73 0.83 -9.69
CA GLU A 126 18.62 0.04 -8.83
C GLU A 126 18.45 0.37 -7.34
N ARG A 127 18.39 1.66 -6.98
CA ARG A 127 18.14 2.07 -5.59
C ARG A 127 16.78 1.61 -5.09
N LEU A 128 15.74 1.76 -5.92
CA LEU A 128 14.38 1.37 -5.58
C LEU A 128 14.28 -0.14 -5.41
N THR A 129 14.79 -0.93 -6.37
CA THR A 129 14.77 -2.39 -6.29
C THR A 129 15.54 -2.92 -5.09
N ALA A 130 16.69 -2.32 -4.73
CA ALA A 130 17.43 -2.68 -3.51
C ALA A 130 16.64 -2.39 -2.21
N ALA A 131 15.71 -1.44 -2.25
CA ALA A 131 14.86 -1.06 -1.12
C ALA A 131 13.71 -2.06 -0.87
N PHE A 132 13.47 -3.00 -1.79
CA PHE A 132 12.43 -4.02 -1.70
C PHE A 132 13.00 -5.43 -1.94
N LYS A 133 12.30 -6.43 -1.42
CA LYS A 133 12.50 -7.82 -1.79
C LYS A 133 11.79 -8.02 -3.13
N VAL A 134 12.52 -8.51 -4.13
CA VAL A 134 12.02 -8.70 -5.49
C VAL A 134 11.90 -10.21 -5.76
N PRO A 135 10.79 -10.86 -5.37
CA PRO A 135 10.59 -12.28 -5.63
C PRO A 135 10.25 -12.58 -7.09
N GLY A 136 10.01 -11.54 -7.91
CA GLY A 136 9.60 -11.57 -9.31
C GLY A 136 9.16 -10.18 -9.74
N ASP A 137 8.28 -10.10 -10.75
CA ASP A 137 7.85 -8.81 -11.33
C ASP A 137 6.89 -8.01 -10.42
N SER A 138 6.22 -8.69 -9.49
CA SER A 138 5.32 -8.06 -8.52
C SER A 138 5.93 -8.14 -7.12
N ILE A 139 6.28 -6.99 -6.56
CA ILE A 139 6.84 -6.86 -5.22
C ILE A 139 5.73 -6.97 -4.17
N TYR A 140 4.62 -6.28 -4.41
CA TYR A 140 3.49 -6.23 -3.50
C TYR A 140 2.20 -5.92 -4.26
N VAL A 141 1.10 -6.55 -3.84
CA VAL A 141 -0.26 -6.22 -4.28
C VAL A 141 -1.12 -6.25 -3.04
N SER A 142 -1.88 -5.18 -2.78
CA SER A 142 -2.86 -5.17 -1.70
C SER A 142 -3.91 -6.25 -1.91
N ASN A 143 -4.50 -6.77 -0.84
CA ASN A 143 -5.51 -7.84 -0.92
C ASN A 143 -6.71 -7.48 -1.79
N GLU A 144 -7.08 -6.19 -1.82
CA GLU A 144 -8.18 -5.66 -2.64
C GLU A 144 -7.75 -5.33 -4.08
N GLY A 145 -6.45 -5.46 -4.39
CA GLY A 145 -5.89 -5.18 -5.72
C GLY A 145 -5.73 -3.70 -6.07
N HIS A 146 -6.03 -2.79 -5.14
CA HIS A 146 -5.99 -1.35 -5.36
C HIS A 146 -4.58 -0.77 -5.43
N LEU A 147 -3.66 -1.26 -4.60
CA LEU A 147 -2.25 -0.85 -4.64
C LEU A 147 -1.39 -1.98 -5.20
N ARG A 148 -0.48 -1.64 -6.12
CA ARG A 148 0.55 -2.53 -6.64
C ARG A 148 1.91 -1.85 -6.65
N ILE A 149 2.93 -2.58 -6.21
CA ILE A 149 4.34 -2.24 -6.38
C ILE A 149 4.96 -3.32 -7.26
N SER A 150 5.56 -2.92 -8.37
CA SER A 150 6.07 -3.85 -9.38
C SER A 150 7.32 -3.31 -10.07
N ILE A 151 8.01 -4.21 -10.75
CA ILE A 151 9.12 -3.88 -11.64
C ILE A 151 8.79 -4.31 -13.06
N GLY A 152 9.28 -3.56 -14.04
CA GLY A 152 9.27 -3.96 -15.43
C GLY A 152 10.59 -4.63 -15.78
N GLN A 153 10.55 -5.80 -16.40
CA GLN A 153 11.74 -6.49 -16.90
C GLN A 153 11.71 -6.60 -18.43
N ARG A 154 12.89 -6.54 -19.05
CA ARG A 154 13.10 -6.86 -20.45
C ARG A 154 14.40 -7.62 -20.60
N ASP A 155 14.36 -8.78 -21.26
CA ASP A 155 15.52 -9.66 -21.47
C ASP A 155 16.26 -10.01 -20.16
N GLY A 156 15.51 -10.15 -19.05
CA GLY A 156 16.03 -10.46 -17.72
C GLY A 156 16.64 -9.27 -16.96
N ALA A 157 16.70 -8.08 -17.57
CA ALA A 157 17.15 -6.85 -16.91
C ALA A 157 15.96 -6.02 -16.41
N ILE A 158 16.06 -5.46 -15.20
CA ILE A 158 15.06 -4.54 -14.67
C ILE A 158 15.17 -3.19 -15.39
N GLN A 159 14.06 -2.71 -15.94
CA GLN A 159 13.96 -1.49 -16.75
C GLN A 159 13.13 -0.40 -16.07
N SER A 160 12.19 -0.78 -15.22
CA SER A 160 11.33 0.19 -14.53
C SER A 160 10.94 -0.28 -13.14
N PHE A 161 10.56 0.69 -12.31
CA PHE A 161 9.93 0.47 -11.02
C PHE A 161 8.64 1.29 -10.97
N GLU A 162 7.56 0.68 -10.49
CA GLU A 162 6.23 1.26 -10.52
C GLU A 162 5.48 1.10 -9.20
N ILE A 163 4.77 2.15 -8.79
CA ILE A 163 3.76 2.09 -7.75
C ILE A 163 2.45 2.62 -8.35
N LEU A 164 1.44 1.76 -8.43
CA LEU A 164 0.15 2.06 -9.02
C LEU A 164 -0.95 1.91 -7.97
N TYR A 165 -1.76 2.96 -7.81
CA TYR A 165 -3.01 2.94 -7.06
C TYR A 165 -4.20 3.16 -8.01
N ARG A 166 -5.27 2.35 -7.90
CA ARG A 166 -6.53 2.46 -8.66
C ARG A 166 -7.68 1.68 -8.02
#